data_AF-A0A963LY99-F1
#
_entry.id   AF-A0A963LY99-F1
#
_cell.length_a   1.000
_cell.length_b   1.000
_cell.length_c   1.000
_cell.angle_alpha   90.00
_cell.angle_beta   90.00
_cell.angle_gamma   90.00
#
_symmetry.space_group_name_H-M   'P 1'
#
loop_
_entity.id
_entity.type
_entity.pdbx_description
1 polymer ?
#
loop_
_entity_poly.entity_id
_entity_poly.type
_entity_poly.pdbx_seq_one_letter_code
_entity_poly.pdbx_strand_id
1 'polypeptide(L)' 'GVVLPMEQRFNTAQAEVMECVAGSCEYRLAGSDAWQTSRAGESFRIPANAYFDIRVTEPYHYICHYG' A
#
# COMPACT_ATOMS: atom_id res chain seq x y z
N GLY A 1 -7.52 7.00 3.45
CA GLY A 1 -6.60 8.00 3.99
C GLY A 1 -5.79 8.63 2.89
N VAL A 2 -4.79 9.44 3.25
CA VAL A 2 -3.80 10.02 2.32
C VAL A 2 -2.40 9.71 2.84
N VAL A 3 -1.51 9.26 1.97
CA VAL A 3 -0.06 9.17 2.23
C VAL A 3 0.63 10.27 1.42
N LEU A 4 1.40 11.12 2.09
CA LEU A 4 2.22 12.15 1.45
C LEU A 4 3.58 11.58 1.03
N PRO A 5 4.40 12.29 0.24
CA PRO A 5 5.67 11.75 -0.25
C PRO A 5 6.57 11.25 0.88
N MET A 6 6.88 9.95 0.85
CA MET A 6 7.67 9.25 1.87
C MET A 6 8.05 7.84 1.39
N GLU A 7 8.99 7.22 2.10
CA GLU A 7 9.26 5.78 2.02
C GLU A 7 9.26 5.19 3.43
N GLN A 8 8.37 4.23 3.72
CA GLN A 8 8.25 3.61 5.04
C GLN A 8 7.64 2.21 4.98
N ARG A 9 7.91 1.43 6.02
CA ARG A 9 7.26 0.14 6.29
C ARG A 9 6.00 0.31 7.14
N PHE A 10 4.93 -0.35 6.73
CA PHE A 10 3.71 -0.53 7.50
C PHE A 10 3.55 -1.99 7.90
N ASN A 11 3.14 -2.24 9.16
CA ASN A 11 2.84 -3.58 9.67
C ASN A 11 1.33 -3.76 9.79
N THR A 12 0.84 -4.96 9.50
CA THR A 12 -0.57 -5.30 9.57
C THR A 12 -0.83 -6.29 10.69
N ALA A 13 -1.85 -6.04 11.51
CA ALA A 13 -2.34 -7.01 12.50
C ALA A 13 -3.43 -7.90 11.91
N GLN A 14 -4.30 -7.34 11.07
CA GLN A 14 -5.34 -8.04 10.31
C GLN A 14 -5.03 -7.97 8.82
N ALA A 15 -5.71 -8.79 8.01
CA ALA A 15 -5.57 -8.68 6.57
C ALA A 15 -6.15 -7.34 6.10
N GLU A 16 -5.47 -6.74 5.12
CA GLU A 16 -5.83 -5.44 4.57
C GLU A 16 -5.90 -5.52 3.04
N VAL A 17 -6.86 -4.81 2.45
CA VAL A 17 -6.89 -4.51 1.02
C VAL A 17 -6.76 -3.00 0.86
N MET A 18 -5.68 -2.59 0.20
CA MET A 18 -5.42 -1.19 -0.10
C MET A 18 -5.91 -0.90 -1.51
N GLU A 19 -6.92 -0.05 -1.63
CA GLU A 19 -7.50 0.41 -2.89
C GLU A 19 -7.04 1.85 -3.17
N CYS A 20 -6.48 2.10 -4.35
CA CYS A 20 -6.09 3.45 -4.76
C CYS A 20 -7.29 4.19 -5.36
N VAL A 21 -7.59 5.37 -4.81
CA VAL A 21 -8.65 6.25 -5.29
C VAL A 21 -8.09 7.37 -6.18
N ALA A 22 -6.90 7.88 -5.86
CA ALA A 22 -6.22 8.91 -6.65
C ALA A 22 -4.71 8.95 -6.37
N GLY A 23 -3.94 9.42 -7.35
CA GLY A 23 -2.48 9.40 -7.31
C GLY A 23 -1.92 8.01 -7.58
N SER A 24 -0.74 7.73 -7.03
CA SER A 24 -0.11 6.41 -7.11
C SER A 24 0.90 6.19 -6.00
N CYS A 25 1.13 4.92 -5.67
CA CYS A 25 2.27 4.51 -4.86
C CYS A 25 3.04 3.37 -5.52
N GLU A 26 4.29 3.18 -5.11
CA GLU A 26 4.98 1.91 -5.24
C GLU A 26 4.89 1.16 -3.91
N TYR A 27 4.64 -0.14 -3.95
CA TYR A 27 4.58 -0.99 -2.78
C TYR A 27 5.40 -2.26 -2.99
N ARG A 28 5.92 -2.82 -1.91
CA ARG A 28 6.63 -4.10 -1.90
C ARG A 28 6.14 -4.94 -0.73
N LEU A 29 5.66 -6.14 -1.05
CA LEU A 29 5.13 -7.06 -0.04
C LEU A 29 6.25 -7.83 0.65
N ALA A 30 6.02 -8.22 1.90
CA ALA A 30 6.92 -9.11 2.63
C ALA A 30 7.26 -10.37 1.80
N GLY A 31 8.56 -10.70 1.71
CA GLY A 31 9.05 -11.84 0.94
C GLY A 31 9.22 -11.60 -0.56
N SER A 32 8.93 -10.39 -1.05
CA SER A 32 9.25 -9.96 -2.41
C SER A 32 10.36 -8.92 -2.41
N ASP A 33 11.26 -8.99 -3.39
CA ASP A 33 12.24 -7.92 -3.68
C ASP A 33 11.73 -6.93 -4.73
N ALA A 34 10.58 -7.20 -5.35
CA ALA A 34 10.04 -6.41 -6.45
C ALA A 34 9.07 -5.33 -5.96
N TRP A 35 9.34 -4.09 -6.36
CA TRP A 35 8.38 -3.00 -6.23
C TRP A 35 7.30 -3.13 -7.30
N GLN A 36 6.06 -2.88 -6.90
CA GLN A 36 4.87 -2.88 -7.75
C GLN A 36 4.19 -1.52 -7.65
N THR A 37 3.54 -1.06 -8.72
CA THR A 37 2.80 0.20 -8.71
C THR A 37 1.32 -0.06 -8.43
N SER A 38 0.71 0.80 -7.61
CA SER A 38 -0.75 0.91 -7.46
C SER A 38 -1.22 2.26 -7.97
N ARG A 39 -2.15 2.25 -8.93
CA ARG A 39 -2.75 3.43 -9.57
C ARG A 39 -4.25 3.48 -9.29
N ALA A 40 -4.87 4.64 -9.53
CA ALA A 40 -6.30 4.83 -9.27
C ALA A 40 -7.15 3.71 -9.91
N GLY A 41 -8.00 3.08 -9.10
CA GLY A 41 -8.83 1.92 -9.46
C GLY A 41 -8.18 0.55 -9.20
N GLU A 42 -6.89 0.50 -8.88
CA GLU A 42 -6.18 -0.74 -8.55
C GLU A 42 -6.22 -1.02 -7.05
N SER A 43 -5.99 -2.28 -6.69
CA SER A 43 -5.92 -2.70 -5.29
C SER A 43 -4.87 -3.77 -5.07
N PHE A 44 -4.28 -3.80 -3.87
CA PHE A 44 -3.36 -4.86 -3.45
C PHE A 44 -3.73 -5.39 -2.06
N ARG A 45 -3.42 -6.67 -1.84
CA ARG A 45 -3.77 -7.40 -0.61
C ARG A 45 -2.54 -7.62 0.24
N ILE A 46 -2.68 -7.39 1.54
CA ILE A 46 -1.65 -7.65 2.54
C ILE A 46 -2.22 -8.67 3.54
N PRO A 47 -1.54 -9.80 3.79
CA PRO A 47 -1.96 -10.76 4.80
C PRO A 47 -1.98 -10.17 6.22
N ALA A 48 -2.68 -10.86 7.13
CA ALA A 48 -2.57 -10.57 8.56
C ALA A 48 -1.16 -10.90 9.10
N ASN A 49 -0.75 -10.21 10.16
CA ASN A 49 0.57 -10.37 10.80
C ASN A 49 1.73 -10.24 9.82
N ALA A 50 1.62 -9.33 8.86
CA ALA A 50 2.60 -9.13 7.80
C ALA A 50 3.07 -7.67 7.77
N TYR A 51 3.77 -7.31 6.69
CA TYR A 51 4.15 -5.93 6.41
C TYR A 51 4.23 -5.68 4.90
N PHE A 52 4.20 -4.40 4.55
CA PHE A 52 4.56 -3.92 3.22
C PHE A 52 5.40 -2.65 3.35
N ASP A 53 6.35 -2.49 2.44
CA ASP A 53 7.04 -1.22 2.24
C ASP A 53 6.24 -0.41 1.22
N ILE A 54 6.12 0.90 1.44
CA ILE A 54 5.49 1.83 0.49
C ILE A 54 6.45 2.97 0.19
N ARG A 55 6.50 3.37 -1.07
CA ARG A 55 7.17 4.56 -1.56
C ARG A 55 6.15 5.41 -2.30
N VAL A 56 6.12 6.70 -1.97
CA VAL A 56 5.18 7.67 -2.49
C VAL A 56 5.94 8.92 -2.90
N THR A 57 5.73 9.41 -4.12
CA THR A 57 6.37 10.63 -4.65
C THR A 57 5.38 11.78 -4.83
N GLU A 58 4.08 11.47 -4.92
CA GLU A 58 2.94 12.40 -5.00
C GLU A 58 1.82 11.90 -4.08
N PRO A 59 0.90 12.75 -3.59
CA PRO A 59 -0.16 12.32 -2.67
C PRO A 59 -0.92 11.06 -3.15
N TYR A 60 -0.88 10.01 -2.33
CA TYR A 60 -1.56 8.74 -2.57
C TYR A 60 -2.84 8.68 -1.74
N HIS A 61 -4.00 8.70 -2.41
CA HIS A 61 -5.32 8.64 -1.78
C HIS A 61 -5.83 7.20 -1.84
N TYR A 62 -6.19 6.65 -0.68
CA TYR A 62 -6.56 5.23 -0.60
C TYR A 62 -7.78 4.97 0.29
N ILE A 63 -8.42 3.83 0.06
CA ILE A 63 -9.33 3.17 1.02
C ILE A 63 -8.60 1.93 1.53
N CYS A 64 -8.58 1.75 2.86
CA CYS A 64 -8.10 0.50 3.46
C CYS A 64 -9.32 -0.28 3.94
N HIS A 65 -9.48 -1.48 3.40
CA HIS A 65 -10.50 -2.44 3.80
C HIS A 65 -9.88 -3.43 4.78
N TYR A 66 -10.48 -3.58 5.96
CA TYR A 66 -10.07 -4.56 6.96
C TYR A 66 -10.93 -5.82 6.85
N GLY A 67 -10.31 -7.00 6.89
CA GLY A 67 -10.99 -8.30 6.84
C GLY A 67 -10.10 -9.42 6.33
#